data_AF-A0A532DFT4-F1
#
_entry.id   AF-A0A532DFT4-F1
#
_cell.length_a   1.000
_cell.length_b   1.000
_cell.length_c   1.000
_cell.angle_alpha   90.00
_cell.angle_beta   90.00
_cell.angle_gamma   90.00
#
_symmetry.space_group_name_H-M   'P 1'
#
loop_
_entity.id
_entity.type
_entity.pdbx_description
1 polymer ?
#
loop_
_entity_poly.entity_id
_entity_poly.type
_entity_poly.pdbx_seq_one_letter_code
_entity_poly.pdbx_strand_id
1 'polypeptide(L)'
;MKFLEDPYKTLMAGFGLTAVLAVAWVMMVGMPEGGAWVEQIFRWTHVLAGIIWIGLLYFFNLINAGFLKSLDAGQKGVVIPRLMPNALWW
;
A
#
# COMPACT_ATOMS: atom_id res chain seq x y z
N MET A 1 -14.76 -4.92 14.84
CA MET A 1 -14.87 -6.23 14.16
C MET A 1 -13.47 -6.78 14.04
N LYS A 2 -13.15 -7.92 14.68
CA LYS A 2 -11.79 -8.50 14.74
C LYS A 2 -11.12 -8.68 13.36
N PHE A 3 -11.91 -8.74 12.29
CA PHE A 3 -11.42 -8.83 10.92
C PHE A 3 -10.66 -7.58 10.44
N LEU A 4 -11.12 -6.38 10.81
CA LEU A 4 -10.52 -5.11 10.37
C LEU A 4 -9.26 -4.72 11.15
N GLU A 5 -8.96 -5.43 12.24
CA GLU A 5 -7.80 -5.19 13.10
C GLU A 5 -6.53 -5.85 12.55
N ASP A 6 -6.67 -6.81 11.62
CA ASP A 6 -5.56 -7.51 10.99
C ASP A 6 -5.36 -7.00 9.55
N PRO A 7 -4.27 -6.25 9.28
CA PRO A 7 -4.01 -5.69 7.96
C PRO A 7 -3.87 -6.76 6.88
N TYR A 8 -3.39 -7.96 7.20
CA TYR A 8 -3.25 -9.02 6.20
C TYR A 8 -4.61 -9.59 5.80
N LYS A 9 -5.53 -9.76 6.75
CA LYS A 9 -6.88 -10.24 6.46
C LYS A 9 -7.66 -9.24 5.60
N THR A 10 -7.54 -7.95 5.92
CA THR A 10 -8.20 -6.89 5.14
C THR A 10 -7.62 -6.77 3.74
N LEU A 11 -6.29 -6.83 3.59
CA LEU A 11 -5.63 -6.86 2.29
C LEU A 11 -6.08 -8.08 1.48
N MET A 12 -6.10 -9.27 2.08
CA MET A 12 -6.56 -10.50 1.41
C MET A 12 -7.99 -10.38 0.88
N ALA A 13 -8.91 -9.83 1.67
CA ALA A 13 -10.28 -9.61 1.19
C ALA A 13 -10.34 -8.58 0.06
N GLY A 14 -9.55 -7.50 0.14
CA GLY A 14 -9.45 -6.50 -0.93
C GLY A 14 -8.93 -7.09 -2.25
N PHE A 15 -7.85 -7.87 -2.20
CA PHE A 15 -7.32 -8.57 -3.37
C PHE A 15 -8.29 -9.63 -3.90
N GLY A 16 -8.93 -10.39 -3.00
CA GLY A 16 -9.95 -11.38 -3.37
C GLY A 16 -11.14 -10.74 -4.09
N LEU A 17 -11.66 -9.62 -3.56
CA LEU A 17 -12.72 -8.86 -4.22
C LEU A 17 -12.27 -8.32 -5.58
N THR A 18 -11.05 -7.77 -5.67
CA THR A 18 -10.50 -7.25 -6.93
C THR A 18 -10.41 -8.33 -8.00
N ALA A 19 -9.97 -9.54 -7.64
CA ALA A 19 -9.94 -10.67 -8.56
C ALA A 19 -11.34 -11.08 -9.03
N VAL A 20 -12.33 -11.15 -8.14
CA VAL A 20 -13.72 -11.45 -8.50
C VAL A 20 -14.29 -10.42 -9.47
N LEU A 21 -14.07 -9.13 -9.19
CA LEU A 21 -14.53 -8.05 -10.06
C LEU A 21 -13.82 -8.07 -11.42
N ALA A 22 -12.52 -8.37 -11.45
CA ALA A 22 -11.78 -8.52 -12.70
C ALA A 22 -12.33 -9.68 -13.53
N VAL A 23 -12.58 -10.85 -12.92
CA VAL A 23 -13.17 -12.01 -13.61
C VAL A 23 -14.57 -11.67 -14.13
N ALA A 24 -15.41 -11.04 -13.32
CA ALA A 24 -16.74 -10.61 -13.73
C ALA A 24 -16.68 -9.63 -14.92
N TRP A 25 -15.76 -8.67 -14.88
CA TRP A 25 -15.54 -7.73 -15.98
C TRP A 25 -15.10 -8.45 -17.27
N VAL A 26 -14.18 -9.41 -17.19
CA VAL A 26 -13.76 -10.23 -18.35
C VAL A 26 -14.92 -11.06 -18.90
N MET A 27 -15.77 -11.63 -18.04
CA MET A 27 -16.95 -12.36 -18.51
C MET A 27 -17.97 -11.46 -19.22
N MET A 28 -18.05 -10.18 -18.85
CA MET A 28 -18.98 -9.21 -19.46
C MET A 28 -18.43 -8.58 -20.75
N VAL A 29 -17.13 -8.25 -20.78
CA VAL A 29 -16.50 -7.43 -21.84
C VAL A 29 -15.65 -8.28 -22.79
N GLY A 30 -15.34 -9.53 -22.42
CA GLY A 30 -14.41 -10.39 -23.14
C GLY A 30 -12.96 -10.16 -22.71
N MET A 31 -12.09 -11.05 -23.16
CA MET A 31 -10.64 -10.97 -22.90
C MET A 31 -10.01 -9.95 -23.87
N PRO A 32 -9.37 -8.87 -23.40
CA PRO A 32 -8.54 -8.02 -24.25
C PRO A 32 -7.60 -8.79 -25.17
N GLU A 33 -7.56 -8.34 -26.42
CA GLU A 33 -6.72 -8.95 -27.45
C GLU A 33 -5.28 -8.42 -27.37
N GLY A 34 -4.31 -9.29 -27.68
CA GLY A 34 -2.90 -8.92 -27.75
C GLY A 34 -2.24 -8.60 -26.40
N GLY A 35 -1.25 -7.70 -26.40
CA GLY A 35 -0.43 -7.33 -25.24
C GLY A 35 -1.08 -6.34 -24.25
N ALA A 36 -2.35 -5.96 -24.46
CA ALA A 36 -3.03 -4.91 -23.69
C ALA A 36 -3.07 -5.18 -22.17
N TRP A 37 -3.05 -6.45 -21.76
CA TRP A 37 -3.02 -6.87 -20.36
C TRP A 37 -1.75 -6.46 -19.63
N VAL A 38 -0.60 -6.56 -20.30
CA VAL A 38 0.70 -6.20 -19.72
C VAL A 38 0.72 -4.70 -19.46
N GLU A 39 0.29 -3.89 -20.44
CA GLU A 39 0.17 -2.44 -20.27
C GLU A 39 -0.73 -2.07 -19.09
N GLN A 40 -1.89 -2.73 -18.96
CA GLN A 40 -2.83 -2.45 -17.90
C GLN A 40 -2.27 -2.82 -16.51
N ILE A 41 -1.60 -3.97 -16.39
CA ILE A 41 -0.93 -4.37 -15.14
C ILE A 41 0.15 -3.36 -14.77
N PHE A 42 1.00 -2.95 -15.72
CA PHE A 42 2.04 -1.95 -15.47
C PHE A 42 1.46 -0.61 -15.04
N ARG A 43 0.39 -0.16 -15.70
CA ARG A 43 -0.30 1.10 -15.38
C ARG A 43 -0.81 1.10 -13.95
N TRP A 44 -1.55 0.06 -13.56
CA TRP A 44 -2.10 -0.01 -12.20
C TRP A 44 -1.04 -0.26 -11.13
N THR A 45 0.00 -1.04 -11.44
CA THR A 45 1.15 -1.22 -10.54
C THR A 45 1.85 0.12 -10.29
N HIS A 46 2.07 0.91 -11.34
CA HIS A 46 2.66 2.25 -11.23
C HIS A 46 1.79 3.19 -10.40
N VAL A 47 0.46 3.19 -10.61
CA VAL A 47 -0.47 4.02 -9.84
C VAL A 47 -0.46 3.62 -8.36
N LEU A 48 -0.51 2.33 -8.04
CA LEU A 48 -0.45 1.85 -6.65
C LEU A 48 0.88 2.17 -5.98
N ALA A 49 2.00 1.96 -6.68
CA ALA A 49 3.33 2.34 -6.20
C ALA A 49 3.41 3.84 -5.92
N GLY A 50 2.86 4.67 -6.83
CA GLY A 50 2.78 6.12 -6.65
C GLY A 50 1.98 6.52 -5.41
N ILE A 51 0.82 5.89 -5.17
CA ILE A 51 0.01 6.13 -3.96
C ILE A 51 0.79 5.80 -2.68
N ILE A 52 1.48 4.66 -2.66
CA ILE A 52 2.26 4.21 -1.50
C ILE A 52 3.43 5.16 -1.23
N TRP A 53 4.25 5.45 -2.25
CA TRP A 53 5.44 6.31 -2.09
C TRP A 53 5.07 7.75 -1.74
N ILE A 54 4.08 8.33 -2.41
CA ILE A 54 3.64 9.70 -2.08
C ILE A 54 3.04 9.73 -0.67
N GLY A 55 2.27 8.71 -0.28
CA GLY A 55 1.75 8.58 1.08
C GLY A 55 2.86 8.52 2.14
N LEU A 56 3.91 7.72 1.91
CA LEU A 56 5.08 7.64 2.79
C LEU A 56 5.85 8.96 2.84
N LEU A 57 6.01 9.65 1.71
CA LEU A 57 6.64 10.97 1.67
C LEU A 57 5.87 11.98 2.51
N TYR A 58 4.53 12.03 2.40
CA TYR A 58 3.73 12.91 3.25
C TYR A 58 3.84 12.53 4.73
N PHE A 59 3.79 11.24 5.06
CA PHE A 59 4.00 10.78 6.42
C PHE A 59 5.34 11.25 6.98
N PHE A 60 6.44 11.03 6.26
CA PHE A 60 7.77 11.41 6.73
C PHE A 60 7.93 12.92 6.89
N ASN A 61 7.48 13.70 5.90
CA ASN A 61 7.73 15.14 5.84
C ASN A 61 6.78 15.94 6.75
N LEU A 62 5.50 15.57 6.80
CA LEU A 62 4.48 16.37 7.47
C LEU A 62 4.19 15.89 8.90
N ILE A 63 4.35 14.60 9.18
CA ILE A 63 3.94 13.99 10.45
C ILE A 63 5.16 13.53 11.27
N ASN A 64 5.98 12.65 10.70
CA ASN A 64 7.04 11.96 11.43
C ASN A 64 8.09 12.94 11.98
N ALA A 65 8.45 13.97 11.22
CA ALA A 65 9.41 14.98 11.68
C ALA A 65 8.96 15.72 12.95
N GLY A 66 7.67 16.05 13.07
CA GLY A 66 7.10 16.67 14.27
C GLY A 66 6.97 15.66 15.41
N PHE A 67 6.48 14.46 15.10
CA PHE A 67 6.36 13.37 16.07
C PHE A 67 7.70 13.04 16.73
N LEU A 68 8.77 12.83 15.96
CA LEU A 68 10.10 12.53 16.49
C LEU A 68 10.65 13.64 17.40
N LYS A 69 10.29 14.91 17.18
CA LYS A 69 10.72 16.02 18.08
C LYS A 69 10.05 15.93 19.46
N SER A 70 8.84 15.39 19.53
CA SER A 70 8.11 15.21 20.79
C SER A 70 8.65 14.07 21.67
N LEU A 71 9.53 13.22 21.12
CA LEU A 71 10.08 12.05 21.81
C LEU A 71 11.36 12.35 22.60
N ASP A 72 11.49 11.73 23.77
CA ASP A 72 12.73 11.71 24.56
C ASP A 72 13.80 10.77 23.94
N ALA A 73 15.00 10.75 24.54
CA ALA A 73 16.12 9.96 24.03
C ALA A 73 15.87 8.45 24.07
N GLY A 74 15.22 7.93 25.13
CA GLY A 74 14.90 6.52 25.25
C GLY A 74 13.87 6.08 24.22
N GLN A 75 12.83 6.89 24.03
CA GLN A 75 11.78 6.64 23.04
C GLN A 75 12.33 6.65 21.61
N LYS A 76 13.20 7.62 21.27
CA LYS A 76 13.88 7.67 19.97
C LYS A 76 14.70 6.41 19.69
N GLY A 77 15.37 5.89 20.71
CA GLY A 77 16.16 4.65 20.63
C GLY A 77 15.33 3.41 20.27
N VAL A 78 14.02 3.41 20.52
CA VAL A 78 13.12 2.31 20.16
C VAL A 78 12.41 2.57 18.83
N VAL A 79 11.89 3.79 18.66
CA VAL A 79 11.05 4.14 17.51
C VAL A 79 11.85 4.20 16.22
N ILE A 80 13.00 4.89 16.20
CA ILE A 80 13.76 5.12 14.97
C ILE A 80 14.22 3.79 14.34
N PRO A 81 14.86 2.85 15.08
CA PRO A 81 15.35 1.61 14.48
C PRO A 81 14.24 0.66 14.04
N ARG A 82 13.03 0.80 14.56
CA ARG A 82 11.88 -0.07 14.21
C ARG A 82 10.99 0.54 13.14
N LEU A 83 10.71 1.83 13.20
CA LEU A 83 9.79 2.51 12.29
C LEU A 83 10.47 2.85 10.97
N MET A 84 11.67 3.44 11.03
CA MET A 84 12.30 4.00 9.82
C MET A 84 12.69 2.93 8.79
N PRO A 85 13.37 1.83 9.15
CA PRO A 85 13.74 0.82 8.16
C PRO A 85 12.51 0.13 7.55
N ASN A 86 11.48 -0.12 8.37
CA ASN A 86 10.25 -0.74 7.90
C ASN A 86 9.49 0.17 6.93
N ALA A 87 9.42 1.47 7.20
CA ALA A 87 8.72 2.41 6.32
C ALA A 87 9.51 2.74 5.04
N LEU A 88 10.85 2.65 5.06
CA LEU A 88 11.70 2.86 3.88
C LEU A 88 11.86 1.62 2.98
N TRP A 89 11.40 0.45 3.42
CA TRP A 89 11.44 -0.80 2.64
C TRP A 89 10.31 -0.90 1.59
N TRP A 90 9.35 0.03 1.62
CA TRP A 90 8.21 0.11 0.70
C TRP A 90 8.46 1.17 -0.37
#